data_AF-A0AAX2EM29-F1
#
_entry.id   AF-A0AAX2EM29-F1
#
_cell.length_a   1.000
_cell.length_b   1.000
_cell.length_c   1.000
_cell.angle_alpha   90.00
_cell.angle_beta   90.00
_cell.angle_gamma   90.00
#
_symmetry.space_group_name_H-M   'P 1'
#
loop_
_entity.id
_entity.type
_entity.pdbx_description
1 polymer ?
#
loop_
_entity_poly.entity_id
_entity_poly.type
_entity_poly.pdbx_seq_one_letter_code
_entity_poly.pdbx_strand_id
1 'polypeptide(L)'
;MKYSPLLLLAFLTTAQAEDNAVRLNCPTRGNITISFFNYHLITMKWGDHFQVAAGKERNHTKAGVAFWSTTFGNGDDLAFFPDSGQYYLFYAGSEDPEPCRETSRFVYPVITPPRYDKRSNEPENQAQTTDNDVIVQRPEA
;
A
#
# COMPACT_ATOMS: atom_id res chain seq x y z
N MET A 1 -55.38 0.55 12.39
CA MET A 1 -53.99 1.08 12.41
C MET A 1 -53.08 -0.06 12.84
N LYS A 2 -52.24 -0.57 11.95
CA LYS A 2 -51.34 -1.71 12.22
C LYS A 2 -49.99 -1.35 11.60
N TYR A 3 -49.05 -0.89 12.42
CA TYR A 3 -47.73 -0.46 11.98
C TYR A 3 -46.88 -1.71 11.70
N SER A 4 -46.42 -1.84 10.47
CA SER A 4 -45.43 -2.85 10.06
C SER A 4 -44.04 -2.33 10.40
N PRO A 5 -43.24 -3.01 11.24
CA PRO A 5 -41.85 -2.63 11.45
C PRO A 5 -41.01 -3.25 10.33
N LEU A 6 -40.79 -2.48 9.25
CA LEU A 6 -39.77 -2.84 8.27
C LEU A 6 -38.41 -2.64 8.95
N LEU A 7 -37.80 -3.75 9.37
CA LEU A 7 -36.46 -3.85 9.90
C LEU A 7 -35.47 -3.22 8.89
N LEU A 8 -34.94 -2.03 9.19
CA LEU A 8 -33.73 -1.52 8.57
C LEU A 8 -32.54 -2.38 9.07
N LEU A 9 -32.25 -3.49 8.40
CA LEU A 9 -30.89 -4.04 8.42
C LEU A 9 -30.03 -3.13 7.53
N ALA A 10 -29.48 -2.08 8.13
CA ALA A 10 -28.30 -1.43 7.57
C ALA A 10 -27.17 -2.45 7.65
N PHE A 11 -26.80 -3.04 6.51
CA PHE A 11 -25.55 -3.76 6.37
C PHE A 11 -24.42 -2.77 6.67
N LEU A 12 -23.87 -2.84 7.89
CA LEU A 12 -22.56 -2.29 8.19
C LEU A 12 -21.56 -3.13 7.39
N THR A 13 -21.37 -2.80 6.12
CA THR A 13 -20.20 -3.25 5.38
C THR A 13 -19.03 -2.55 6.03
N THR A 14 -18.43 -3.20 7.02
CA THR A 14 -17.09 -2.82 7.47
C THR A 14 -16.20 -3.08 6.26
N ALA A 15 -15.80 -2.00 5.57
CA ALA A 15 -14.73 -2.09 4.59
C ALA A 15 -13.51 -2.56 5.38
N GLN A 16 -13.17 -3.85 5.27
CA GLN A 16 -11.94 -4.32 5.87
C GLN A 16 -10.82 -3.57 5.15
N ALA A 17 -9.97 -2.90 5.92
CA ALA A 17 -8.76 -2.30 5.39
C ALA A 17 -7.86 -3.45 4.95
N GLU A 18 -7.95 -3.79 3.66
CA GLU A 18 -7.13 -4.82 3.04
C GLU A 18 -5.70 -4.30 2.91
N ASP A 19 -4.76 -5.06 3.48
CA ASP A 19 -3.34 -4.85 3.24
C ASP A 19 -3.10 -5.09 1.75
N ASN A 20 -2.58 -4.10 1.04
CA ASN A 20 -2.44 -4.17 -0.41
C ASN A 20 -1.11 -3.59 -0.87
N ALA A 21 -0.79 -3.79 -2.14
CA ALA A 21 0.44 -3.31 -2.72
C ALA A 21 0.26 -2.92 -4.18
N VAL A 22 1.15 -2.04 -4.62
CA VAL A 22 1.33 -1.67 -6.02
C VAL A 22 2.78 -1.90 -6.42
N ARG A 23 2.99 -2.50 -7.59
CA ARG A 23 4.30 -2.59 -8.22
C ARG A 23 4.44 -1.44 -9.20
N LEU A 24 5.48 -0.64 -9.01
CA LEU A 24 5.81 0.48 -9.87
C LEU A 24 7.14 0.20 -10.57
N ASN A 25 7.27 0.70 -11.79
CA ASN A 25 8.55 0.80 -12.48
C ASN A 25 8.93 2.28 -12.53
N CYS A 26 9.98 2.65 -11.82
CA CYS A 26 10.55 4.00 -11.79
C CYS A 26 11.87 4.01 -12.59
N PRO A 27 12.08 4.92 -13.54
CA PRO A 27 13.29 5.02 -14.36
C PRO A 27 14.63 4.74 -13.65
N THR A 28 14.93 5.37 -12.52
CA THR A 28 16.23 5.26 -11.83
C THR A 28 16.26 4.11 -10.83
N ARG A 29 15.18 3.90 -10.06
CA ARG A 29 15.11 2.82 -9.04
C ARG A 29 14.87 1.44 -9.64
N GLY A 30 14.25 1.38 -10.81
CA GLY A 30 13.71 0.16 -11.40
C GLY A 30 12.38 -0.26 -10.77
N ASN A 31 12.19 -1.56 -10.61
CA ASN A 31 10.95 -2.12 -10.07
C ASN A 31 10.91 -1.97 -8.55
N ILE A 32 9.88 -1.31 -8.06
CA ILE A 32 9.61 -1.14 -6.63
C ILE A 32 8.25 -1.72 -6.28
N THR A 33 8.11 -2.22 -5.06
CA THR A 33 6.81 -2.57 -4.46
C THR A 33 6.51 -1.61 -3.33
N ILE A 34 5.39 -0.91 -3.45
CA ILE A 34 4.84 -0.09 -2.38
C ILE A 34 3.71 -0.87 -1.72
N SER A 35 3.86 -1.17 -0.45
CA SER A 35 2.86 -1.92 0.33
C SER A 35 2.21 -1.00 1.34
N PHE A 36 0.89 -1.09 1.44
CA PHE A 36 0.05 -0.36 2.38
C PHE A 36 -0.54 -1.35 3.35
N PHE A 37 -0.33 -1.09 4.64
CA PHE A 37 -0.80 -1.95 5.71
C PHE A 37 -1.74 -1.18 6.64
N ASN A 38 -2.44 -1.93 7.47
CA ASN A 38 -3.18 -1.42 8.61
C ASN A 38 -2.33 -0.47 9.49
N TYR A 39 -3.03 0.42 10.21
CA TYR A 39 -2.42 1.46 11.05
C TYR A 39 -1.52 2.46 10.30
N HIS A 40 -1.83 2.69 9.02
CA HIS A 40 -1.14 3.66 8.15
C HIS A 40 0.35 3.34 7.90
N LEU A 41 0.79 2.08 8.05
CA LEU A 41 2.15 1.72 7.68
C LEU A 41 2.28 1.61 6.15
N ILE A 42 3.30 2.25 5.58
CA ILE A 42 3.67 2.12 4.18
C ILE A 42 5.10 1.63 4.09
N THR A 43 5.38 0.73 3.14
CA THR A 43 6.73 0.22 2.91
C THR A 43 7.11 0.30 1.44
N MET A 44 8.41 0.45 1.16
CA MET A 44 8.98 0.42 -0.18
C MET A 44 10.09 -0.62 -0.23
N LYS A 45 9.95 -1.60 -1.12
CA LYS A 45 10.98 -2.63 -1.40
C LYS A 45 11.48 -2.51 -2.83
N TRP A 46 12.79 -2.57 -3.02
CA TRP A 46 13.45 -2.66 -4.33
C TRP A 46 14.76 -3.45 -4.17
N GLY A 47 15.00 -4.44 -5.03
CA GLY A 47 16.12 -5.37 -4.85
C GLY A 47 16.20 -5.89 -3.40
N ASP A 48 17.38 -5.72 -2.79
CA ASP A 48 17.67 -6.08 -1.40
C ASP A 48 17.45 -4.94 -0.39
N HIS A 49 16.85 -3.83 -0.81
CA HIS A 49 16.56 -2.68 0.03
C HIS A 49 15.10 -2.66 0.51
N PHE A 50 14.91 -2.04 1.67
CA PHE A 50 13.60 -1.89 2.30
C PHE A 50 13.53 -0.58 3.09
N GLN A 51 12.41 0.13 2.98
CA GLN A 51 12.13 1.36 3.71
C GLN A 51 10.69 1.37 4.23
N VAL A 52 10.48 2.15 5.29
CA VAL A 52 9.18 2.34 5.95
C VAL A 52 8.81 3.82 5.98
N ALA A 53 7.52 4.11 5.97
CA ALA A 53 6.95 5.45 6.05
C ALA A 53 5.67 5.49 6.91
N ALA A 54 5.38 6.65 7.49
CA ALA A 54 4.32 6.85 8.49
C ALA A 54 2.95 7.23 7.89
N GLY A 55 2.58 6.64 6.76
CA GLY A 55 1.23 6.80 6.20
C GLY A 55 1.11 7.91 5.16
N LYS A 56 -0.15 8.22 4.81
CA LYS A 56 -0.48 9.12 3.70
C LYS A 56 -0.78 10.51 4.23
N GLU A 57 -0.02 11.49 3.77
CA GLU A 57 -0.32 12.92 3.95
C GLU A 57 -1.10 13.41 2.72
N ARG A 58 -2.26 14.02 2.93
CA ARG A 58 -3.10 14.54 1.83
C ARG A 58 -2.81 16.01 1.62
N ASN A 59 -2.64 16.42 0.37
CA ASN A 59 -2.34 17.81 0.04
C ASN A 59 -2.86 18.19 -1.36
N HIS A 60 -2.63 19.44 -1.76
CA HIS A 60 -2.93 19.96 -3.07
C HIS A 60 -1.73 20.68 -3.67
N THR A 61 -1.57 20.61 -4.99
CA THR A 61 -0.57 21.43 -5.69
C THR A 61 -0.96 22.91 -5.63
N LYS A 62 -0.05 23.82 -6.03
CA LYS A 62 -0.37 25.25 -6.18
C LYS A 62 -1.54 25.52 -7.13
N ALA A 63 -1.77 24.63 -8.09
CA ALA A 63 -2.89 24.68 -9.03
C ALA A 63 -4.17 24.02 -8.48
N GLY A 64 -4.18 23.54 -7.24
CA GLY A 64 -5.35 22.94 -6.58
C GLY A 64 -5.56 21.46 -6.89
N VAL A 65 -4.62 20.78 -7.56
CA VAL A 65 -4.74 19.35 -7.88
C VAL A 65 -4.47 18.52 -6.62
N ALA A 66 -5.41 17.66 -6.24
CA ALA A 66 -5.29 16.82 -5.06
C ALA A 66 -4.28 15.68 -5.25
N PHE A 67 -3.50 15.39 -4.22
CA PHE A 67 -2.61 14.25 -4.17
C PHE A 67 -2.44 13.75 -2.73
N TRP A 68 -1.87 12.56 -2.57
CA TRP A 68 -1.29 12.16 -1.29
C TRP A 68 0.20 11.86 -1.45
N SER A 69 0.96 12.08 -0.39
CA SER A 69 2.38 11.78 -0.33
C SER A 69 2.76 11.01 0.94
N THR A 70 3.95 10.44 0.96
CA THR A 70 4.56 9.82 2.14
C THR A 70 6.08 9.95 2.06
N THR A 71 6.73 10.16 3.20
CA THR A 71 8.19 10.26 3.31
C THR A 71 8.75 8.99 3.93
N PHE A 72 9.66 8.33 3.23
CA PHE A 72 10.36 7.14 3.70
C PHE A 72 11.52 7.49 4.63
N GLY A 73 11.92 6.54 5.48
CA GLY A 73 13.00 6.73 6.45
C GLY A 73 14.35 7.13 5.86
N ASN A 74 14.59 6.88 4.57
CA ASN A 74 15.79 7.34 3.86
C ASN A 74 15.65 8.73 3.21
N GLY A 75 14.53 9.43 3.42
CA GLY A 75 14.27 10.77 2.91
C GLY A 75 13.68 10.83 1.49
N ASP A 76 13.34 9.68 0.89
CA ASP A 76 12.60 9.68 -0.37
C ASP A 76 11.12 9.98 -0.13
N ASP A 77 10.49 10.68 -1.06
CA ASP A 77 9.05 10.90 -1.04
C ASP A 77 8.37 10.16 -2.20
N LEU A 78 7.23 9.53 -1.91
CA LEU A 78 6.33 9.03 -2.94
C LEU A 78 5.06 9.85 -2.92
N ALA A 79 4.69 10.41 -4.07
CA ALA A 79 3.42 11.09 -4.29
C ALA A 79 2.53 10.31 -5.27
N PHE A 80 1.23 10.35 -5.05
CA PHE A 80 0.22 9.78 -5.95
C PHE A 80 -0.90 10.77 -6.20
N PHE A 81 -1.23 10.94 -7.48
CA PHE A 81 -2.31 11.78 -7.96
C PHE A 81 -3.51 10.89 -8.32
N PRO A 82 -4.58 10.84 -7.49
CA PRO A 82 -5.70 9.93 -7.70
C PRO A 82 -6.44 10.16 -9.02
N ASP A 83 -6.60 11.41 -9.42
CA ASP A 83 -7.36 11.77 -10.63
C ASP A 83 -6.72 11.25 -11.92
N SER A 84 -5.38 11.18 -11.95
CA SER A 84 -4.63 10.70 -13.10
C SER A 84 -4.06 9.28 -12.92
N GLY A 85 -4.15 8.71 -11.72
CA GLY A 85 -3.51 7.44 -11.38
C GLY A 85 -1.98 7.47 -11.40
N GLN A 86 -1.35 8.65 -11.35
CA GLN A 86 0.09 8.80 -11.57
C GLN A 86 0.86 8.80 -10.25
N TYR A 87 1.93 8.00 -10.19
CA TYR A 87 2.91 8.02 -9.11
C TYR A 87 4.15 8.82 -9.49
N TYR A 88 4.70 9.56 -8.53
CA TYR A 88 5.99 10.23 -8.65
C TYR A 88 6.87 9.88 -7.46
N LEU A 89 8.14 9.58 -7.72
CA LEU A 89 9.15 9.34 -6.71
C LEU A 89 10.13 10.52 -6.70
N PHE A 90 10.34 11.10 -5.52
CA PHE A 90 11.35 12.13 -5.28
C PHE A 90 12.48 11.47 -4.49
N TYR A 91 13.69 11.58 -5.00
CA TYR A 91 14.87 11.07 -4.30
C TYR A 91 15.28 12.05 -3.21
N ALA A 92 15.79 11.52 -2.10
CA ALA A 92 16.28 12.34 -0.99
C ALA A 92 17.21 13.48 -1.48
N GLY A 93 16.83 14.73 -1.18
CA GLY A 93 17.57 15.92 -1.57
C GLY A 93 17.36 16.41 -3.01
N SER A 94 16.48 15.76 -3.78
CA SER A 94 16.06 16.19 -5.13
C SER A 94 14.69 16.84 -5.09
N GLU A 95 14.53 17.97 -5.78
CA GLU A 95 13.21 18.59 -6.02
C GLU A 95 12.53 18.06 -7.29
N ASP A 96 13.28 17.39 -8.17
CA ASP A 96 12.77 16.87 -9.43
C ASP A 96 12.04 15.54 -9.23
N PRO A 97 10.74 15.44 -9.58
CA PRO A 97 9.98 14.19 -9.51
C PRO A 97 10.31 13.25 -10.67
N GLU A 98 10.40 11.96 -10.36
CA GLU A 98 10.49 10.92 -11.37
C GLU A 98 9.13 10.21 -11.54
N PRO A 99 8.51 10.22 -12.74
CA PRO A 99 7.26 9.52 -12.96
C PRO A 99 7.47 8.00 -12.94
N CYS A 100 6.68 7.31 -12.11
CA CYS A 100 6.69 5.86 -12.04
C CYS A 100 5.45 5.27 -12.73
N ARG A 101 5.63 4.19 -13.48
CA ARG A 101 4.53 3.48 -14.14
C ARG A 101 4.02 2.35 -13.26
N GLU A 102 2.71 2.33 -12.98
CA GLU A 102 2.07 1.18 -12.36
C GLU A 102 2.13 -0.03 -13.29
N THR A 103 2.63 -1.16 -12.77
CA THR A 103 2.77 -2.42 -13.51
C THR A 103 1.78 -3.47 -13.02
N SER A 104 1.46 -3.47 -11.73
CA SER A 104 0.39 -4.30 -11.17
C SER A 104 -0.04 -3.82 -9.79
N ARG A 105 -1.21 -4.29 -9.36
CA ARG A 105 -1.75 -4.11 -8.02
C ARG A 105 -2.21 -5.43 -7.45
N PHE A 106 -2.06 -5.64 -6.16
CA PHE A 106 -2.50 -6.87 -5.52
C PHE A 106 -2.83 -6.66 -4.05
N VAL A 107 -3.68 -7.55 -3.53
CA VAL A 107 -4.03 -7.61 -2.10
C VAL A 107 -3.20 -8.72 -1.47
N TYR A 108 -2.64 -8.47 -0.30
CA TYR A 108 -1.95 -9.51 0.45
C TYR A 108 -2.96 -10.48 1.05
N PRO A 109 -2.67 -11.80 1.06
CA PRO A 109 -3.46 -12.72 1.84
C PRO A 109 -3.40 -12.32 3.32
N VAL A 110 -4.54 -12.34 3.99
CA VAL A 110 -4.60 -12.12 5.44
C VAL A 110 -3.92 -13.29 6.13
N ILE A 111 -2.71 -13.07 6.62
CA ILE A 111 -1.99 -14.03 7.46
C ILE A 111 -2.03 -13.58 8.92
N THR A 112 -2.23 -14.51 9.84
CA THR A 112 -1.98 -14.25 11.27
C THR A 112 -0.58 -14.73 11.57
N PRO A 113 0.40 -13.82 11.82
CA PRO A 113 1.74 -14.23 12.19
C PRO A 113 1.68 -15.08 13.46
N PRO A 114 2.52 -16.12 13.59
CA PRO A 114 2.60 -16.86 14.84
C PRO A 114 3.03 -15.91 15.97
N ARG A 115 2.44 -16.11 17.15
CA ARG A 115 2.80 -15.33 18.33
C ARG A 115 4.21 -15.75 18.76
N TYR A 116 5.11 -14.78 18.91
CA TYR A 116 6.42 -15.03 19.51
C TYR A 116 6.27 -15.71 20.89
N ASP A 117 6.75 -16.94 21.00
CA ASP A 117 6.90 -17.65 22.27
C ASP A 117 8.37 -17.72 22.63
N LYS A 118 8.76 -17.01 23.69
CA LYS A 118 10.14 -17.03 24.22
C LYS A 118 10.59 -18.44 24.65
N ARG A 119 9.66 -19.37 24.85
CA ARG A 119 9.92 -20.75 25.29
C ARG A 119 10.06 -21.74 24.14
N SER A 120 9.77 -21.35 22.90
CA SER A 120 10.01 -22.23 21.76
C SER A 120 11.51 -22.24 21.43
N ASN A 121 12.09 -23.44 21.45
CA ASN A 121 13.48 -23.65 21.02
C ASN A 121 13.59 -23.93 19.51
N GLU A 122 12.47 -23.84 18.80
CA GLU A 122 12.35 -24.20 17.39
C GLU A 122 12.18 -22.93 16.58
N PRO A 123 13.03 -22.67 15.56
CA PRO A 123 12.81 -21.57 14.66
C PRO A 123 11.51 -21.83 13.89
N GLU A 124 10.44 -21.11 14.23
CA GLU A 124 9.19 -21.16 13.47
C GLU A 124 9.47 -20.74 12.03
N ASN A 125 9.24 -21.67 11.10
CA ASN A 125 9.32 -21.39 9.67
C ASN A 125 8.32 -20.28 9.34
N GLN A 126 8.84 -19.16 8.85
CA GLN A 126 8.04 -18.04 8.36
C GLN A 126 7.08 -18.53 7.26
N ALA A 127 5.93 -17.84 7.16
CA ALA A 127 4.84 -18.15 6.24
C ALA A 127 5.33 -18.72 4.90
N GLN A 128 4.96 -19.97 4.60
CA GLN A 128 5.18 -20.58 3.29
C GLN A 128 4.47 -19.71 2.25
N THR A 129 5.25 -18.99 1.46
CA THR A 129 4.72 -18.19 0.37
C THR A 129 4.44 -19.12 -0.80
N THR A 130 3.20 -19.57 -0.96
CA THR A 130 2.73 -20.05 -2.25
C THR A 130 2.43 -18.85 -3.12
N ASP A 131 3.24 -18.65 -4.17
CA ASP A 131 3.11 -17.57 -5.17
C ASP A 131 1.71 -17.50 -5.84
N ASN A 132 0.87 -18.52 -5.61
CA ASN A 132 -0.48 -18.66 -6.18
C ASN A 132 -1.57 -17.89 -5.43
N ASP A 133 -1.30 -17.33 -4.24
CA ASP A 133 -2.35 -16.68 -3.42
C ASP A 133 -2.47 -15.16 -3.64
N VAL A 134 -1.66 -14.59 -4.54
CA VAL A 134 -1.69 -13.15 -4.85
C VAL A 134 -2.64 -12.90 -6.01
N ILE A 135 -3.81 -12.31 -5.74
CA ILE A 135 -4.74 -11.86 -6.78
C ILE A 135 -4.17 -10.60 -7.43
N VAL A 136 -3.57 -10.75 -8.61
CA VAL A 136 -3.03 -9.64 -9.41
C VAL A 136 -4.15 -8.97 -10.19
N GLN A 137 -4.47 -7.74 -9.81
CA GLN A 137 -5.31 -6.85 -10.62
C GLN A 137 -4.40 -6.10 -11.61
N ARG A 138 -4.68 -6.27 -12.91
CA ARG A 138 -4.02 -5.53 -13.98
C ARG A 138 -4.79 -4.23 -14.23
N PRO A 139 -4.12 -3.08 -14.41
CA PRO A 139 -4.81 -1.85 -14.77
C PRO A 139 -5.57 -2.04 -16.09
N GLU A 140 -6.84 -1.60 -16.13
CA GLU A 140 -7.62 -1.52 -17.36
C GLU A 140 -6.99 -0.46 -18.28
N ALA A 141 -6.86 -0.81 -19.57
CA ALA A 141 -6.18 -0.02 -20.60
C ALA A 141 -7.10 1.04 -21.21
#